data_AF-A0A1Q6LHK4-F1
#
_entry.id   AF-A0A1Q6LHK4-F1
#
_cell.length_a   1.000
_cell.length_b   1.000
_cell.length_c   1.000
_cell.angle_alpha   90.00
_cell.angle_beta   90.00
_cell.angle_gamma   90.00
#
_symmetry.space_group_name_H-M   'P 1'
#
loop_
_entity.id
_entity.type
_entity.pdbx_description
1 polymer ?
#
loop_
_entity_poly.entity_id
_entity_poly.type
_entity_poly.pdbx_seq_one_letter_code
_entity_poly.pdbx_strand_id
1 'polypeptide(L)'
;MKIYCGGRANGKTMKAIQLSVEKQMPIICWSYEHKKQIEQTAREIDVKRIMPEPILATEVRKKVIGNRRGLIVDDLDILLRMILDDNVYYATTEDCNIEKLERSK
;
A
#
# COMPACT_ATOMS: atom_id res chain seq x y z
N MET A 1 7.53 4.91 -10.11
CA MET A 1 6.85 4.56 -8.85
C MET A 1 7.71 5.02 -7.67
N LYS A 2 7.19 5.70 -6.66
CA LYS A 2 8.01 5.97 -5.46
C LYS A 2 7.86 4.80 -4.49
N ILE A 3 8.98 4.22 -4.03
CA ILE A 3 8.97 3.07 -3.11
C ILE A 3 9.61 3.51 -1.79
N TYR A 4 8.83 3.39 -0.71
CA TYR A 4 9.32 3.61 0.64
C TYR A 4 9.76 2.26 1.23
N CYS A 5 11.08 2.07 1.38
CA CYS A 5 11.66 0.82 1.84
C CYS A 5 11.96 0.87 3.35
N GLY A 6 11.74 -0.25 4.03
CA GLY A 6 12.16 -0.44 5.43
C GLY A 6 11.81 -1.83 5.95
N GLY A 7 12.57 -2.32 6.93
CA GLY A 7 12.29 -3.61 7.60
C GLY A 7 10.96 -3.61 8.38
N ARG A 8 10.67 -4.70 9.11
CA ARG A 8 9.49 -4.78 9.98
C ARG A 8 9.46 -3.65 11.01
N ALA A 9 8.25 -3.19 11.36
CA ALA A 9 7.99 -2.13 12.34
C ALA A 9 8.66 -0.76 12.07
N ASN A 10 9.16 -0.49 10.86
CA ASN A 10 9.81 0.79 10.52
C ASN A 10 8.84 1.93 10.12
N GLY A 11 7.55 1.81 10.46
CA GLY A 11 6.56 2.85 10.20
C GLY A 11 6.12 2.99 8.73
N LYS A 12 6.28 1.94 7.90
CA LYS A 12 5.80 1.93 6.51
C LYS A 12 4.30 2.21 6.42
N THR A 13 3.51 1.49 7.23
CA THR A 13 2.05 1.67 7.34
C THR A 13 1.68 3.09 7.79
N MET A 14 2.43 3.67 8.74
CA MET A 14 2.23 5.07 9.15
C MET A 14 2.48 6.05 7.99
N LYS A 15 3.54 5.82 7.20
CA LYS A 15 3.83 6.63 6.02
C LYS A 15 2.75 6.46 4.93
N ALA A 16 2.23 5.25 4.73
CA ALA A 16 1.12 4.99 3.83
C ALA A 16 -0.16 5.74 4.25
N ILE A 17 -0.48 5.77 5.55
CA ILE A 17 -1.61 6.53 6.11
C ILE A 17 -1.42 8.04 5.85
N GLN A 18 -0.25 8.59 6.15
CA GLN A 18 0.05 10.00 5.90
C GLN A 18 -0.13 10.37 4.41
N LEU A 19 0.41 9.54 3.51
CA LEU A 19 0.28 9.73 2.07
C LEU A 19 -1.17 9.60 1.59
N SER A 20 -1.94 8.67 2.17
CA SER A 20 -3.35 8.45 1.86
C SER A 20 -4.19 9.69 2.17
N VAL A 21 -3.94 10.31 3.32
CA VAL A 21 -4.58 11.56 3.72
C VAL A 21 -4.13 12.72 2.82
N GLU A 22 -2.83 12.89 2.61
CA GLU A 22 -2.26 14.01 1.84
C GLU A 22 -2.70 13.97 0.37
N LYS A 23 -2.67 12.79 -0.26
CA LYS A 23 -2.94 12.63 -1.68
C LYS A 23 -4.38 12.21 -1.98
N GLN A 24 -5.18 11.95 -0.95
CA GLN A 24 -6.54 11.41 -1.08
C GLN A 24 -6.58 10.13 -1.93
N MET A 25 -5.64 9.21 -1.68
CA MET A 25 -5.48 7.94 -2.40
C MET A 25 -5.73 6.75 -1.46
N PRO A 26 -6.56 5.76 -1.83
CA PRO A 26 -6.81 4.62 -0.98
C PRO A 26 -5.59 3.71 -0.87
N ILE A 27 -5.46 3.08 0.29
CA ILE A 27 -4.42 2.08 0.57
C ILE A 27 -4.94 0.70 0.17
N ILE A 28 -4.19 -0.02 -0.65
CA ILE A 28 -4.41 -1.44 -0.90
C ILE A 28 -3.68 -2.23 0.18
N CYS A 29 -4.41 -3.13 0.86
CA CYS A 29 -3.90 -3.95 1.95
C CYS A 29 -4.25 -5.43 1.74
N TRP A 30 -3.45 -6.31 2.35
CA TRP A 30 -3.42 -7.74 2.01
C TRP A 30 -4.46 -8.60 2.76
N SER A 31 -4.95 -8.18 3.92
CA SER A 31 -5.96 -8.91 4.70
C SER A 31 -6.93 -8.01 5.43
N TYR A 32 -8.02 -8.58 5.92
CA TYR A 32 -9.00 -7.87 6.73
C TYR A 32 -8.41 -7.43 8.08
N GLU A 33 -7.54 -8.25 8.66
CA GLU A 33 -6.77 -7.93 9.86
C GLU A 33 -5.84 -6.75 9.61
N HIS A 34 -5.13 -6.74 8.48
CA HIS A 34 -4.25 -5.62 8.14
C HIS A 34 -5.07 -4.34 7.89
N LYS A 35 -6.22 -4.44 7.20
CA LYS A 35 -7.17 -3.33 7.06
C LYS A 35 -7.56 -2.75 8.42
N LYS A 36 -7.96 -3.59 9.37
CA LYS A 36 -8.31 -3.15 10.73
C LYS A 36 -7.15 -2.45 11.43
N GLN A 37 -5.92 -2.95 11.27
CA GLN A 37 -4.73 -2.30 11.84
C GLN A 37 -4.52 -0.91 11.25
N ILE A 38 -4.60 -0.75 9.92
CA ILE A 38 -4.50 0.55 9.25
C ILE A 38 -5.56 1.52 9.78
N GLU A 39 -6.81 1.07 9.88
CA GLU A 39 -7.92 1.89 10.38
C GLU A 39 -7.74 2.28 11.84
N GLN A 40 -7.25 1.36 12.67
CA GLN A 40 -7.00 1.60 14.08
C GLN A 40 -5.86 2.61 14.27
N THR A 41 -4.74 2.44 13.56
CA THR A 41 -3.64 3.40 13.58
C THR A 41 -4.09 4.78 13.06
N ALA A 42 -4.93 4.83 12.03
CA ALA A 42 -5.49 6.09 11.54
C ALA A 42 -6.42 6.77 12.57
N ARG A 43 -7.12 6.00 13.42
CA ARG A 43 -7.91 6.55 14.53
C ARG A 43 -7.02 7.10 15.64
N GLU A 44 -5.94 6.40 15.96
CA GLU A 44 -4.98 6.81 17.02
C GLU A 44 -4.31 8.15 16.72
N ILE A 45 -4.17 8.52 15.45
CA ILE A 45 -3.64 9.82 15.02
C ILE A 45 -4.71 10.80 14.53
N ASP A 46 -5.99 10.52 14.79
CA ASP A 46 -7.15 11.36 14.43
C ASP A 46 -7.31 11.71 12.93
N VAL A 47 -6.90 10.81 12.03
CA VAL A 47 -7.07 11.01 10.58
C VAL A 47 -8.05 10.05 9.92
N LYS A 48 -8.59 9.05 10.65
CA LYS A 48 -9.50 8.04 10.06
C LYS A 48 -10.73 8.65 9.36
N ARG A 49 -11.21 9.81 9.81
CA ARG A 49 -12.38 10.48 9.20
C ARG A 49 -12.11 11.06 7.81
N ILE A 50 -10.87 11.47 7.53
CA ILE A 50 -10.46 12.13 6.29
C ILE A 50 -9.64 11.21 5.38
N MET A 51 -9.24 10.04 5.89
CA MET A 51 -8.51 9.03 5.15
C MET A 51 -9.47 8.24 4.25
N PRO A 52 -9.18 8.11 2.94
CA PRO A 52 -9.91 7.21 2.06
C PRO A 52 -9.96 5.77 2.59
N GLU A 53 -11.05 5.07 2.30
CA GLU A 53 -11.28 3.71 2.78
C GLU A 53 -10.25 2.72 2.16
N PRO A 54 -9.56 1.91 3.00
CA PRO A 54 -8.64 0.90 2.48
C PRO A 54 -9.36 -0.19 1.68
N ILE A 55 -8.72 -0.65 0.61
CA ILE A 55 -9.24 -1.67 -0.31
C ILE A 55 -8.47 -2.97 -0.07
N LEU A 56 -9.19 -4.09 0.00
CA LEU A 56 -8.55 -5.40 0.14
C LEU A 56 -7.99 -5.87 -1.21
N ALA A 57 -6.82 -6.50 -1.17
CA ALA A 57 -6.17 -7.12 -2.32
C ALA A 57 -7.10 -8.08 -3.08
N THR A 58 -7.95 -8.82 -2.36
CA THR A 58 -8.93 -9.74 -2.95
C THR A 58 -10.05 -9.02 -3.71
N GLU A 59 -10.43 -7.81 -3.30
CA GLU A 59 -11.39 -6.95 -4.02
C GLU A 59 -10.75 -6.33 -5.27
N VAL A 60 -9.44 -6.09 -5.22
CA VAL A 60 -8.61 -5.67 -6.35
C VAL A 60 -8.45 -6.83 -7.35
N ARG A 61 -8.32 -8.07 -6.89
CA ARG A 61 -8.24 -9.27 -7.73
C ARG A 61 -9.54 -9.53 -8.51
N LYS A 62 -10.70 -9.32 -7.87
CA LYS A 62 -12.04 -9.47 -8.49
C LYS A 62 -12.41 -8.34 -9.45
N LYS A 63 -11.82 -7.15 -9.30
CA LYS A 63 -12.02 -5.98 -10.16
C LYS A 63 -10.69 -5.64 -10.82
N VAL A 64 -10.46 -6.23 -12.00
CA VAL A 64 -9.27 -6.04 -12.87
C VAL A 64 -8.51 -4.76 -12.52
N ILE A 65 -7.31 -4.93 -11.96
CA ILE A 65 -6.41 -3.87 -11.48
C ILE A 65 -6.19 -2.78 -12.55
N GLY A 66 -6.37 -3.13 -13.82
CA GLY A 66 -6.15 -2.29 -15.00
C GLY A 66 -6.91 -0.96 -15.06
N ASN A 67 -8.00 -0.76 -14.31
CA ASN A 67 -8.80 0.48 -14.40
C ASN A 67 -8.63 1.46 -13.23
N ARG A 68 -7.78 1.18 -12.23
CA ARG A 68 -7.57 2.08 -11.08
C ARG A 68 -6.26 2.85 -11.22
N ARG A 69 -6.32 4.18 -11.08
CA ARG A 69 -5.17 5.09 -11.06
C ARG A 69 -5.11 5.80 -9.70
N GLY A 70 -3.91 6.21 -9.27
CA GLY A 70 -3.72 6.95 -8.02
C GLY A 70 -3.96 6.10 -6.77
N LEU A 71 -3.18 5.03 -6.61
CA LEU A 71 -3.29 4.09 -5.50
C LEU A 71 -2.01 4.10 -4.66
N ILE A 72 -2.16 3.85 -3.36
CA ILE A 72 -1.04 3.53 -2.48
C ILE A 72 -1.08 2.03 -2.20
N VAL A 73 0.04 1.36 -2.38
CA VAL A 73 0.20 -0.07 -2.10
C VAL A 73 1.09 -0.22 -0.87
N ASP A 74 0.55 -0.75 0.22
CA ASP A 74 1.33 -1.12 1.40
C ASP A 74 1.73 -2.61 1.30
N ASP A 75 2.96 -2.94 1.69
CA ASP A 75 3.59 -4.26 1.49
C ASP A 75 3.49 -4.78 0.04
N LEU A 76 4.07 -4.03 -0.90
CA LEU A 76 4.04 -4.32 -2.35
C LEU A 76 4.47 -5.76 -2.70
N ASP A 77 5.48 -6.29 -2.02
CA ASP A 77 5.99 -7.65 -2.22
C ASP A 77 4.96 -8.72 -1.83
N ILE A 78 4.26 -8.52 -0.70
CA ILE A 78 3.16 -9.39 -0.27
C ILE A 78 2.01 -9.30 -1.26
N LEU A 79 1.67 -8.09 -1.72
CA LEU A 79 0.57 -7.90 -2.67
C LEU A 79 0.84 -8.62 -4.00
N LEU A 80 2.05 -8.49 -4.55
CA LEU A 80 2.46 -9.17 -5.79
C LEU A 80 2.31 -10.69 -5.66
N ARG A 81 2.77 -11.24 -4.54
CA ARG A 81 2.62 -12.66 -4.19
C ARG A 81 1.17 -13.09 -4.12
N MET A 82 0.30 -12.30 -3.48
CA MET A 82 -1.12 -12.64 -3.36
C MET A 82 -1.89 -12.58 -4.68
N ILE A 83 -1.57 -11.63 -5.57
CA ILE A 83 -2.26 -11.50 -6.85
C ILE A 83 -1.90 -12.67 -7.79
N LEU A 84 -0.68 -13.19 -7.67
CA LEU A 84 -0.12 -14.18 -8.57
C LEU A 84 0.11 -15.55 -7.89
N ASP A 85 -0.52 -15.77 -6.73
CA ASP A 85 -0.45 -17.00 -5.92
C ASP A 85 0.98 -17.52 -5.72
N ASP A 86 1.88 -16.63 -5.26
CA ASP A 86 3.31 -16.89 -5.04
C ASP A 86 4.12 -17.33 -6.28
N ASN A 87 3.55 -17.28 -7.49
CA ASN A 87 4.21 -17.70 -8.73
C ASN A 87 5.06 -16.60 -9.41
N VAL A 88 5.57 -15.62 -8.65
CA VAL A 88 6.40 -14.53 -9.18
C VAL A 88 7.87 -14.82 -8.93
N TYR A 89 8.56 -15.30 -9.96
CA TYR A 89 9.99 -15.62 -9.91
C TYR A 89 10.86 -14.46 -10.37
N TYR A 90 10.35 -13.69 -11.34
CA TYR A 90 11.02 -12.54 -11.92
C TYR A 90 9.98 -11.45 -12.15
N ALA A 91 10.34 -10.21 -11.87
CA ALA A 91 9.54 -9.04 -12.21
C ALA A 91 10.45 -8.07 -12.97
N THR A 92 10.09 -7.76 -14.20
CA THR A 92 10.71 -6.71 -14.99
C THR A 92 9.82 -5.48 -14.98
N THR A 93 10.41 -4.32 -15.08
CA THR A 93 9.69 -3.04 -15.14
C THR A 93 10.28 -2.25 -16.32
N GLU A 94 9.44 -1.56 -17.07
CA GLU A 94 9.93 -0.57 -18.05
C GLU A 94 10.61 0.59 -17.32
N ASP A 95 11.36 1.42 -18.07
CA ASP A 95 12.00 2.64 -17.55
C ASP A 95 10.96 3.58 -16.94
N CYS A 96 10.71 3.37 -15.66
CA CYS A 96 9.87 4.20 -14.84
C CYS A 96 10.71 4.78 -13.71
N ASN A 97 10.44 6.02 -13.34
CA ASN A 97 11.18 6.69 -12.26
C ASN A 97 10.88 5.99 -10.93
N ILE A 98 11.71 5.00 -10.56
CA ILE A 98 11.69 4.35 -9.25
C ILE A 98 12.55 5.14 -8.29
N GLU A 99 11.91 5.96 -7.47
CA GLU A 99 12.59 6.70 -6.41
C GLU A 99 12.53 5.87 -5.14
N LYS A 100 13.70 5.38 -4.68
CA LYS A 100 13.83 4.75 -3.36
C LYS A 100 13.93 5.85 -2.32
N LEU A 101 12.86 6.04 -1.56
CA LEU A 101 12.83 7.02 -0.48
C LEU A 101 13.44 6.37 0.77
N GLU A 102 14.73 6.62 1.01
CA GLU A 102 15.39 6.28 2.27
C GLU A 102 15.01 7.29 3.37
N ARG A 103 15.09 6.89 4.64
CA ARG A 103 14.88 7.82 5.76
C ARG A 103 16.02 8.83 5.81
N SER A 104 15.69 10.12 5.89
CA SER A 104 16.58 11.07 6.57
C SER A 104 16.75 10.58 8.01
N LYS A 105 18.01 10.36 8.42
CA LYS A 105 18.38 9.92 9.78
C LYS A 105 17.85 10.88 10.84
#